data_AF-A0AA95FTF8-F1
#
_entry.id   AF-A0AA95FTF8-F1
#
_cell.length_a   1.000
_cell.length_b   1.000
_cell.length_c   1.000
_cell.angle_alpha   90.00
_cell.angle_beta   90.00
_cell.angle_gamma   90.00
#
_symmetry.space_group_name_H-M   'P 1'
#
loop_
_entity.id
_entity.type
_entity.pdbx_description
1 polymer ?
#
loop_
_entity_poly.entity_id
_entity_poly.type
_entity_poly.pdbx_seq_one_letter_code
_entity_poly.pdbx_strand_id
1 'polypeptide(L)'
;MALATVQHTRTVTTADDGWYRTITSFADRTGWLHRPIEVYTTASIVLLVVMTAVAWWYARSRSNPRDLAAVAWVGIGAVLCVAGGLLLKQVFQETRPCQALMVHSVQACPGPTDYSFPSDHMTVAVALAVGLWIVNRTIGLVAVALAALEGFSRIYLGQHYPHDVIGAIILSCVVMLVGWRLASRPLTRLIEALGNTRLRPLLSVGAPPLRRRSTLE
;
A
#
# COMPACT_ATOMS: atom_id res chain seq x y z
N MET A 1 -24.19 30.54 25.69
CA MET A 1 -23.17 29.48 25.66
C MET A 1 -23.87 28.17 25.34
N ALA A 2 -24.11 27.92 24.05
CA ALA A 2 -24.75 26.71 23.54
C ALA A 2 -24.32 26.58 22.07
N LEU A 3 -23.11 26.06 21.84
CA LEU A 3 -22.71 25.63 20.51
C LEU A 3 -23.19 24.19 20.37
N ALA A 4 -24.28 24.03 19.63
CA ALA A 4 -24.78 22.75 19.17
C ALA A 4 -23.63 21.99 18.50
N THR A 5 -23.20 20.91 19.15
CA THR A 5 -22.23 19.97 18.60
C THR A 5 -22.88 19.36 17.36
N VAL A 6 -22.33 19.73 16.20
CA VAL A 6 -22.72 19.18 14.90
C VAL A 6 -22.56 17.66 14.99
N GLN A 7 -23.68 16.97 15.06
CA GLN A 7 -23.77 15.52 14.98
C GLN A 7 -23.43 15.14 13.54
N HIS A 8 -22.14 14.95 13.25
CA HIS A 8 -21.69 14.53 11.94
C HIS A 8 -21.84 13.00 11.80
N THR A 9 -23.07 12.51 11.95
CA THR A 9 -23.44 11.12 11.62
C THR A 9 -23.57 11.00 10.10
N ARG A 10 -22.45 11.10 9.37
CA ARG A 10 -22.45 10.83 7.93
C ARG A 10 -22.48 9.32 7.72
N THR A 11 -23.71 8.84 7.49
CA THR A 11 -24.06 7.79 6.52
C THR A 11 -23.09 6.62 6.40
N VAL A 12 -23.16 5.67 7.34
CA VAL A 12 -23.00 4.28 6.89
C VAL A 12 -24.16 4.04 5.93
N THR A 13 -23.86 3.80 4.66
CA THR A 13 -24.92 3.53 3.70
C THR A 13 -25.54 2.17 4.05
N THR A 14 -26.84 1.99 3.82
CA THR A 14 -27.51 0.69 4.06
C THR A 14 -26.83 -0.45 3.29
N ALA A 15 -26.17 -0.14 2.18
CA ALA A 15 -25.37 -1.07 1.40
C ALA A 15 -24.05 -1.46 2.09
N ASP A 16 -23.28 -0.49 2.60
CA ASP A 16 -22.03 -0.76 3.34
C ASP A 16 -22.30 -1.59 4.60
N ASP A 17 -23.39 -1.27 5.31
CA ASP A 17 -23.86 -2.06 6.45
C ASP A 17 -24.19 -3.51 6.06
N GLY A 18 -24.89 -3.71 4.94
CA GLY A 18 -25.24 -5.04 4.44
C GLY A 18 -24.02 -5.87 4.08
N TRP A 19 -23.04 -5.28 3.39
CA TRP A 19 -21.80 -5.94 2.99
C TRP A 19 -20.93 -6.27 4.20
N TYR A 20 -20.75 -5.29 5.09
CA TYR A 20 -20.01 -5.47 6.34
C TYR A 20 -20.62 -6.61 7.17
N ARG A 21 -21.94 -6.60 7.41
CA ARG A 21 -22.64 -7.64 8.19
C ARG A 21 -22.56 -9.01 7.54
N THR A 22 -22.57 -9.09 6.21
CA THR A 22 -22.42 -10.36 5.50
C THR A 22 -21.06 -10.99 5.81
N ILE A 23 -19.99 -10.21 5.72
CA ILE A 23 -18.63 -10.67 5.96
C ILE A 23 -18.39 -10.96 7.45
N THR A 24 -18.88 -10.11 8.35
CA THR A 24 -18.71 -10.35 9.80
C THR A 24 -19.56 -11.51 10.30
N SER A 25 -20.76 -11.74 9.75
CA SER A 25 -21.54 -12.95 10.07
C SER A 25 -20.84 -14.24 9.63
N PHE A 26 -20.03 -14.18 8.57
CA PHE A 26 -19.16 -15.28 8.19
C PHE A 26 -18.04 -15.45 9.23
N ALA A 27 -17.40 -14.36 9.64
CA ALA A 27 -16.36 -14.37 10.67
C ALA A 27 -16.83 -14.95 12.02
N ASP A 28 -18.07 -14.66 12.43
CA ASP A 28 -18.68 -15.21 13.64
C ASP A 28 -18.83 -16.74 13.58
N ARG A 29 -19.07 -17.29 12.38
CA ARG A 29 -19.18 -18.75 12.16
C ARG A 29 -17.82 -19.44 11.99
N THR A 30 -16.75 -18.69 11.75
CA THR A 30 -15.41 -19.23 11.43
C THR A 30 -14.36 -18.83 12.45
N GLY A 31 -14.62 -19.07 13.74
CA GLY A 31 -13.67 -18.78 14.82
C GLY A 31 -12.28 -19.40 14.65
N TRP A 32 -12.20 -20.60 14.05
CA TRP A 32 -10.93 -21.27 13.73
C TRP A 32 -10.06 -20.49 12.73
N LEU A 33 -10.65 -19.57 11.95
CA LEU A 33 -9.99 -18.78 10.92
C LEU A 33 -9.52 -17.41 11.44
N HIS A 34 -9.89 -17.00 12.66
CA HIS A 34 -9.49 -15.73 13.26
C HIS A 34 -7.97 -15.58 13.32
N ARG A 35 -7.28 -16.51 13.98
CA ARG A 35 -5.83 -16.44 14.15
C ARG A 35 -5.06 -16.50 12.82
N PRO A 36 -5.38 -17.42 11.88
CA PRO A 36 -4.78 -17.39 10.55
C PRO A 36 -4.94 -16.06 9.82
N ILE A 37 -6.14 -15.44 9.87
CA ILE A 37 -6.38 -14.16 9.19
C ILE A 37 -5.60 -13.03 9.86
N GLU A 38 -5.54 -12.96 11.19
CA GLU A 38 -4.72 -11.96 11.89
C GLU A 38 -3.23 -12.05 11.50
N VAL A 39 -2.69 -13.28 11.47
CA VAL A 39 -1.31 -13.53 11.06
C VAL A 39 -1.12 -13.12 9.61
N TYR A 40 -2.06 -13.47 8.74
CA TYR A 40 -2.04 -13.10 7.33
C TYR A 40 -2.02 -11.58 7.14
N THR A 41 -2.90 -10.84 7.80
CA THR A 41 -2.98 -9.37 7.75
C THR A 41 -1.63 -8.70 8.05
N THR A 42 -0.88 -9.27 9.00
CA THR A 42 0.47 -8.75 9.32
C THR A 42 1.52 -9.22 8.31
N ALA A 43 1.46 -10.50 7.94
CA ALA A 43 2.46 -11.15 7.09
C ALA A 43 2.39 -10.68 5.63
N SER A 44 1.20 -10.33 5.12
CA SER A 44 0.99 -9.90 3.73
C SER A 44 1.80 -8.65 3.38
N ILE A 45 1.82 -7.64 4.26
CA ILE A 45 2.60 -6.41 4.08
C ILE A 45 4.09 -6.73 4.11
N VAL A 46 4.54 -7.54 5.08
CA VAL A 46 5.94 -7.97 5.16
C VAL A 46 6.35 -8.70 3.88
N LEU A 47 5.51 -9.61 3.38
CA LEU A 47 5.74 -10.34 2.15
C LEU A 47 5.85 -9.39 0.95
N LEU A 48 4.97 -8.40 0.83
CA LEU A 48 5.03 -7.40 -0.25
C LEU A 48 6.31 -6.53 -0.17
N VAL A 49 6.75 -6.18 1.03
CA VAL A 49 8.02 -5.46 1.25
C VAL A 49 9.21 -6.33 0.86
N VAL A 50 9.22 -7.61 1.25
CA VAL A 50 10.25 -8.57 0.85
C VAL A 50 10.28 -8.75 -0.66
N MET A 51 9.13 -8.91 -1.31
CA MET A 51 9.03 -8.96 -2.78
C MET A 51 9.63 -7.70 -3.43
N THR A 52 9.37 -6.52 -2.86
CA THR A 52 9.95 -5.25 -3.34
C THR A 52 11.47 -5.22 -3.16
N ALA A 53 11.99 -5.69 -2.03
CA ALA A 53 13.44 -5.79 -1.79
C ALA A 53 14.12 -6.78 -2.74
N VAL A 54 13.49 -7.93 -3.02
CA VAL A 54 13.98 -8.90 -4.01
C VAL A 54 13.96 -8.31 -5.42
N ALA A 55 12.89 -7.60 -5.79
CA ALA A 55 12.80 -6.89 -7.06
C ALA A 55 13.91 -5.82 -7.20
N TRP A 56 14.23 -5.12 -6.12
CA TRP A 56 15.34 -4.15 -6.08
C TRP A 56 16.69 -4.82 -6.31
N TRP A 57 16.94 -5.92 -5.59
CA TRP A 57 18.17 -6.70 -5.75
C TRP A 57 18.34 -7.19 -7.20
N TYR A 58 17.26 -7.70 -7.79
CA TYR A 58 17.25 -8.17 -9.18
C TYR A 58 17.45 -7.03 -10.18
N ALA A 59 16.79 -5.88 -10.00
CA ALA A 59 16.98 -4.70 -10.85
C ALA A 59 18.44 -4.19 -10.82
N ARG A 60 19.08 -4.20 -9.65
CA ARG A 60 20.52 -3.84 -9.51
C ARG A 60 21.45 -4.78 -10.28
N SER A 61 21.10 -6.05 -10.36
CA SER A 61 21.91 -7.04 -11.11
C SER A 61 21.88 -6.78 -12.63
N ARG A 62 20.77 -6.24 -13.15
CA ARG A 62 20.60 -5.92 -14.57
C ARG A 62 21.22 -4.58 -14.98
N SER A 63 21.49 -3.70 -14.02
CA SER A 63 22.07 -2.36 -14.23
C SER A 63 21.30 -1.49 -15.26
N ASN A 64 19.99 -1.74 -15.44
CA ASN A 64 19.12 -0.94 -16.29
C ASN A 64 18.49 0.20 -15.45
N PRO A 65 18.78 1.48 -15.75
CA PRO A 65 18.30 2.61 -14.96
C PRO A 65 16.76 2.69 -14.85
N ARG A 66 16.05 2.26 -15.89
CA ARG A 66 14.58 2.28 -15.89
C ARG A 66 13.98 1.26 -14.92
N ASP A 67 14.60 0.08 -14.81
CA ASP A 67 14.13 -0.98 -13.90
C ASP A 67 14.38 -0.56 -12.45
N LEU A 68 15.52 0.05 -12.17
CA LEU A 68 15.82 0.66 -10.87
C LEU A 68 14.85 1.81 -10.55
N ALA A 69 14.50 2.65 -11.53
CA ALA A 69 13.52 3.73 -11.35
C ALA A 69 12.14 3.18 -11.01
N ALA A 70 11.71 2.12 -11.69
CA ALA A 70 10.44 1.48 -11.42
C ALA A 70 10.38 0.91 -9.99
N VAL A 71 11.44 0.23 -9.54
CA VAL A 71 11.45 -0.33 -8.18
C VAL A 71 11.59 0.77 -7.10
N ALA A 72 12.41 1.81 -7.34
CA ALA A 72 12.49 2.96 -6.44
C ALA A 72 11.14 3.67 -6.30
N TRP A 73 10.38 3.77 -7.41
CA TRP A 73 9.04 4.33 -7.40
C TRP A 73 8.06 3.53 -6.53
N VAL A 74 8.23 2.22 -6.38
CA VAL A 74 7.39 1.41 -5.47
C VAL A 74 7.48 1.95 -4.04
N GLY A 75 8.70 2.20 -3.55
CA GLY A 75 8.91 2.75 -2.21
C GLY A 75 8.44 4.20 -2.07
N ILE A 76 8.84 5.06 -3.01
CA ILE A 76 8.48 6.50 -3.00
C ILE A 76 6.96 6.66 -3.08
N GLY A 77 6.31 5.98 -4.03
CA GLY A 77 4.88 6.02 -4.23
C GLY A 77 4.11 5.49 -3.01
N ALA A 78 4.56 4.40 -2.38
CA ALA A 78 3.95 3.90 -1.15
C ALA A 78 3.99 4.93 -0.01
N VAL A 79 5.11 5.64 0.16
CA VAL A 79 5.20 6.74 1.14
C VAL A 79 4.21 7.87 0.82
N LEU A 80 4.07 8.23 -0.46
CA LEU A 80 3.09 9.24 -0.89
C LEU A 80 1.64 8.78 -0.65
N CYS A 81 1.33 7.51 -0.89
CA CYS A 81 0.01 6.93 -0.59
C CYS A 81 -0.30 7.00 0.90
N VAL A 82 0.65 6.61 1.76
CA VAL A 82 0.48 6.68 3.22
C VAL A 82 0.29 8.13 3.67
N ALA A 83 1.11 9.07 3.18
CA ALA A 83 0.95 10.48 3.50
C ALA A 83 -0.42 11.01 3.07
N GLY A 84 -0.89 10.67 1.87
CA GLY A 84 -2.23 11.00 1.39
C GLY A 84 -3.34 10.39 2.26
N GLY A 85 -3.20 9.12 2.66
CA GLY A 85 -4.13 8.44 3.54
C GLY A 85 -4.24 9.09 4.92
N LEU A 86 -3.11 9.48 5.51
CA LEU A 86 -3.06 10.21 6.78
C LEU A 86 -3.78 11.56 6.69
N LEU A 87 -3.61 12.29 5.58
CA LEU A 87 -4.35 13.55 5.35
C LEU A 87 -5.86 13.30 5.24
N LEU A 88 -6.27 12.29 4.47
CA LEU A 88 -7.68 11.95 4.31
C LEU A 88 -8.31 11.52 5.65
N LYS A 89 -7.59 10.78 6.49
CA LYS A 89 -8.06 10.46 7.85
C LYS A 89 -8.38 11.70 8.67
N GLN A 90 -7.54 12.74 8.60
CA GLN A 90 -7.79 13.99 9.32
C GLN A 90 -8.94 14.81 8.73
N VAL A 91 -9.24 14.65 7.44
CA VAL A 91 -10.36 15.31 6.75
C VAL A 91 -11.69 14.62 7.04
N PHE A 92 -11.74 13.30 6.93
CA PHE A 92 -12.98 12.52 7.05
C PHE A 92 -13.32 12.10 8.47
N GLN A 93 -12.30 11.83 9.30
CA GLN A 93 -12.44 11.48 10.70
C GLN A 93 -13.47 10.36 10.97
N GLU A 94 -13.52 9.39 10.07
CA GLU A 94 -14.55 8.35 10.10
C GLU A 94 -14.37 7.40 11.29
N THR A 95 -15.45 7.19 12.04
CA THR A 95 -15.50 6.26 13.17
C THR A 95 -15.47 4.81 12.69
N ARG A 96 -14.66 3.96 13.32
CA ARG A 96 -14.51 2.55 12.90
C ARG A 96 -15.78 1.72 13.16
N PRO A 97 -16.02 0.65 12.36
CA PRO A 97 -17.14 -0.25 12.57
C PRO A 97 -17.20 -0.82 13.99
N CYS A 98 -16.06 -1.22 14.55
CA CYS A 98 -15.99 -1.78 15.91
C CYS A 98 -16.34 -0.80 17.04
N GLN A 99 -16.44 0.49 16.75
CA GLN A 99 -16.90 1.51 17.72
C GLN A 99 -18.36 1.91 17.45
N ALA A 100 -18.74 2.05 16.17
CA ALA A 100 -20.05 2.57 15.77
C ALA A 100 -21.12 1.48 15.70
N LEU A 101 -20.75 0.27 15.27
CA LEU A 101 -21.64 -0.87 15.20
C LEU A 101 -21.42 -1.71 16.45
N MET A 102 -22.49 -1.99 17.19
CA MET A 102 -22.48 -2.90 18.35
C MET A 102 -22.32 -4.35 17.87
N VAL A 103 -21.20 -4.65 17.22
CA VAL A 103 -20.90 -5.93 16.55
C VAL A 103 -19.63 -6.52 17.14
N HIS A 104 -19.54 -7.85 17.10
CA HIS A 104 -18.35 -8.54 17.54
C HIS A 104 -17.18 -8.23 16.58
N SER A 105 -16.09 -7.71 17.13
CA SER A 105 -14.83 -7.49 16.42
C SER A 105 -13.84 -8.57 16.84
N VAL A 106 -13.21 -9.23 15.87
CA VAL A 106 -12.21 -10.28 16.13
C VAL A 106 -10.96 -9.68 16.80
N GLN A 107 -10.58 -8.47 16.39
CA GLN A 107 -9.46 -7.73 16.98
C GLN A 107 -9.92 -6.63 17.93
N ALA A 108 -9.05 -6.27 18.88
CA ALA A 108 -9.27 -5.13 19.75
C ALA A 108 -9.47 -3.85 18.92
N CYS A 109 -10.50 -3.08 19.27
CA CYS A 109 -10.82 -1.87 18.54
C CYS A 109 -9.79 -0.77 18.87
N PRO A 110 -9.17 -0.12 17.87
CA PRO A 110 -8.25 0.99 18.11
C PRO A 110 -8.91 2.16 18.85
N GLY A 111 -8.09 3.06 19.39
CA GLY A 111 -8.56 4.22 20.13
C GLY A 111 -9.43 5.17 19.27
N PRO A 112 -10.19 6.08 19.91
CA PRO A 112 -11.17 6.93 19.24
C PRO A 112 -10.58 7.94 18.24
N THR A 113 -9.27 8.20 18.31
CA THR A 113 -8.55 9.09 17.38
C THR A 113 -7.92 8.36 16.19
N ASP A 114 -8.07 7.03 16.12
CA ASP A 114 -7.61 6.21 15.00
C ASP A 114 -8.77 5.97 14.02
N TYR A 115 -8.89 6.87 13.05
CA TYR A 115 -9.99 6.90 12.07
C TYR A 115 -9.95 5.74 11.08
N SER A 116 -11.13 5.33 10.61
CA SER A 116 -11.31 4.18 9.71
C SER A 116 -10.87 4.46 8.28
N PHE A 117 -11.25 5.61 7.71
CA PHE A 117 -11.10 5.91 6.29
C PHE A 117 -9.86 6.74 5.94
N PRO A 118 -9.10 6.38 4.90
CA PRO A 118 -9.06 5.07 4.24
C PRO A 118 -8.32 4.04 5.10
N SER A 119 -8.39 2.77 4.71
CA SER A 119 -7.67 1.70 5.41
C SER A 119 -6.15 1.77 5.18
N ASP A 120 -5.35 1.81 6.25
CA ASP A 120 -3.89 1.93 6.17
C ASP A 120 -3.22 0.68 5.57
N HIS A 121 -3.61 -0.50 6.07
CA HIS A 121 -3.08 -1.77 5.59
C HIS A 121 -3.37 -1.94 4.10
N MET A 122 -4.61 -1.63 3.69
CA MET A 122 -4.98 -1.69 2.29
C MET A 122 -4.23 -0.66 1.44
N THR A 123 -4.02 0.55 1.96
CA THR A 123 -3.28 1.61 1.25
C THR A 123 -1.84 1.15 0.95
N VAL A 124 -1.14 0.61 1.95
CA VAL A 124 0.22 0.07 1.76
C VAL A 124 0.20 -1.14 0.82
N ALA A 125 -0.69 -2.09 1.04
CA ALA A 125 -0.75 -3.33 0.26
C ALA A 125 -1.01 -3.05 -1.23
N VAL A 126 -1.97 -2.19 -1.56
CA VAL A 126 -2.27 -1.80 -2.95
C VAL A 126 -1.13 -1.00 -3.55
N ALA A 127 -0.53 -0.06 -2.81
CA ALA A 127 0.59 0.73 -3.33
C ALA A 127 1.77 -0.18 -3.72
N LEU A 128 2.14 -1.11 -2.85
CA LEU A 128 3.19 -2.09 -3.14
C LEU A 128 2.80 -3.02 -4.29
N ALA A 129 1.56 -3.52 -4.34
CA ALA A 129 1.09 -4.41 -5.39
C ALA A 129 1.06 -3.76 -6.77
N VAL A 130 0.52 -2.55 -6.89
CA VAL A 130 0.49 -1.77 -8.13
C VAL A 130 1.91 -1.36 -8.54
N GLY A 131 2.76 -0.99 -7.57
CA GLY A 131 4.17 -0.73 -7.82
C GLY A 131 4.90 -1.95 -8.39
N LEU A 132 4.73 -3.12 -7.79
CA LEU A 132 5.29 -4.38 -8.28
C LEU A 132 4.72 -4.76 -9.65
N TRP A 133 3.46 -4.44 -9.93
CA TRP A 133 2.88 -4.59 -11.27
C TRP A 133 3.56 -3.72 -12.33
N ILE A 134 3.90 -2.48 -11.98
CA ILE A 134 4.67 -1.58 -12.86
C ILE A 134 6.06 -2.17 -13.15
N VAL A 135 6.70 -2.79 -12.14
CA VAL A 135 8.02 -3.43 -12.28
C VAL A 135 7.94 -4.69 -13.14
N ASN A 136 7.01 -5.60 -12.83
CA ASN A 136 6.83 -6.87 -13.52
C ASN A 136 5.39 -7.38 -13.33
N ARG A 137 4.66 -7.60 -14.43
CA ARG A 137 3.25 -8.01 -14.37
C ARG A 137 3.01 -9.36 -13.68
N THR A 138 3.92 -10.32 -13.82
CA THR A 138 3.77 -11.64 -13.20
C THR A 138 3.90 -11.55 -11.68
N ILE A 139 4.92 -10.85 -11.19
CA ILE A 139 5.09 -10.59 -9.75
C ILE A 139 3.94 -9.71 -9.22
N GLY A 140 3.54 -8.71 -10.01
CA GLY A 140 2.41 -7.83 -9.72
C GLY A 140 1.08 -8.57 -9.56
N LEU A 141 0.80 -9.58 -10.39
CA LEU A 141 -0.41 -10.40 -10.27
C LEU A 141 -0.48 -11.10 -8.91
N VAL A 142 0.62 -11.70 -8.47
CA VAL A 142 0.72 -12.32 -7.14
C VAL A 142 0.52 -11.27 -6.04
N ALA A 143 1.17 -10.11 -6.18
CA ALA A 143 1.05 -9.01 -5.22
C ALA A 143 -0.39 -8.45 -5.13
N VAL A 144 -1.09 -8.35 -6.25
CA VAL A 144 -2.50 -7.93 -6.30
C VAL A 144 -3.41 -8.94 -5.64
N ALA A 145 -3.16 -10.24 -5.82
CA ALA A 145 -3.90 -11.29 -5.11
C ALA A 145 -3.71 -11.19 -3.58
N LEU A 146 -2.47 -10.94 -3.13
CA LEU A 146 -2.18 -10.69 -1.72
C LEU A 146 -2.91 -9.44 -1.19
N ALA A 147 -2.90 -8.34 -1.95
CA ALA A 147 -3.61 -7.12 -1.57
C ALA A 147 -5.14 -7.28 -1.56
N ALA A 148 -5.71 -8.09 -2.46
CA ALA A 148 -7.14 -8.39 -2.46
C ALA A 148 -7.56 -9.17 -1.21
N LEU A 149 -6.78 -10.18 -0.84
CA LEU A 149 -6.96 -10.93 0.41
C LEU A 149 -6.74 -10.04 1.64
N GLU A 150 -5.82 -9.07 1.56
CA GLU A 150 -5.60 -8.07 2.62
C GLU A 150 -6.87 -7.24 2.85
N GLY A 151 -7.47 -6.70 1.80
CA GLY A 151 -8.73 -5.95 1.91
C GLY A 151 -9.86 -6.76 2.55
N PHE A 152 -10.00 -8.03 2.15
CA PHE A 152 -10.96 -8.94 2.78
C PHE A 152 -10.66 -9.14 4.27
N SER A 153 -9.40 -9.36 4.65
CA SER A 153 -9.00 -9.56 6.04
C SER A 153 -9.39 -8.39 6.94
N ARG A 154 -9.27 -7.14 6.46
CA ARG A 154 -9.60 -5.94 7.24
C ARG A 154 -11.09 -5.82 7.56
N ILE A 155 -11.95 -6.26 6.63
CA ILE A 155 -13.40 -6.30 6.86
C ILE A 155 -13.75 -7.50 7.74
N TYR A 156 -13.16 -8.67 7.48
CA TYR A 156 -13.36 -9.89 8.28
C TYR A 156 -13.03 -9.69 9.75
N LEU A 157 -11.93 -9.00 10.05
CA LEU A 157 -11.50 -8.71 11.44
C LEU A 157 -12.32 -7.59 12.09
N GLY A 158 -13.32 -7.03 11.39
CA GLY A 158 -14.23 -6.01 11.88
C GLY A 158 -13.62 -4.60 11.96
N GLN A 159 -12.44 -4.38 11.37
CA GLN A 159 -11.65 -3.17 11.58
C GLN A 159 -11.99 -2.02 10.64
N HIS A 160 -12.56 -2.33 9.46
CA HIS A 160 -12.85 -1.37 8.41
C HIS A 160 -14.13 -1.74 7.64
N TYR A 161 -14.80 -0.72 7.11
CA TYR A 161 -15.91 -0.89 6.18
C TYR A 161 -15.40 -1.23 4.77
N PRO A 162 -16.27 -1.80 3.89
CA PRO A 162 -15.94 -2.02 2.49
C PRO A 162 -15.50 -0.75 1.75
N HIS A 163 -16.12 0.41 2.02
CA HIS A 163 -15.74 1.65 1.37
C HIS A 163 -14.37 2.19 1.82
N ASP A 164 -13.90 1.88 3.04
CA ASP A 164 -12.54 2.18 3.48
C ASP A 164 -11.49 1.48 2.62
N VAL A 165 -11.78 0.22 2.25
CA VAL A 165 -10.94 -0.62 1.38
C VAL A 165 -10.97 -0.08 -0.05
N ILE A 166 -12.15 0.26 -0.56
CA ILE A 166 -12.30 0.85 -1.91
C ILE A 166 -11.59 2.21 -2.00
N GLY A 167 -11.74 3.07 -0.99
CA GLY A 167 -11.05 4.36 -0.92
C GLY A 167 -9.53 4.22 -0.95
N ALA A 168 -8.99 3.26 -0.19
CA ALA A 168 -7.57 2.92 -0.20
C ALA A 168 -7.08 2.41 -1.58
N ILE A 169 -7.89 1.56 -2.25
CA ILE A 169 -7.60 1.09 -3.62
C ILE A 169 -7.53 2.27 -4.59
N ILE A 170 -8.54 3.15 -4.58
CA ILE A 170 -8.63 4.29 -5.51
C ILE A 170 -7.44 5.22 -5.30
N LEU A 171 -7.19 5.64 -4.05
CA LEU A 171 -6.08 6.52 -3.70
C LEU A 171 -4.75 5.95 -4.21
N SER A 172 -4.47 4.69 -3.86
CA SER A 172 -3.19 4.06 -4.15
C SER A 172 -3.00 3.82 -5.65
N CYS A 173 -4.04 3.37 -6.37
CA CYS A 173 -3.99 3.20 -7.81
C CYS A 173 -3.73 4.54 -8.53
N VAL A 174 -4.41 5.61 -8.12
CA VAL A 174 -4.21 6.94 -8.72
C VAL A 174 -2.78 7.42 -8.48
N VAL A 175 -2.31 7.43 -7.24
CA VAL A 175 -0.95 7.87 -6.90
C VAL A 175 0.10 7.03 -7.63
N MET A 176 -0.02 5.71 -7.60
CA MET A 176 0.98 4.83 -8.20
C MET A 176 1.00 4.91 -9.73
N LEU A 177 -0.15 4.85 -10.39
CA LEU A 177 -0.22 4.79 -11.86
C LEU A 177 0.00 6.17 -12.48
N VAL A 178 -0.68 7.20 -12.01
CA VAL A 178 -0.53 8.57 -12.52
C VAL A 178 0.84 9.12 -12.12
N GLY A 179 1.23 8.94 -10.86
CA GLY A 179 2.54 9.35 -10.37
C GLY A 179 3.68 8.68 -11.13
N TRP A 180 3.58 7.39 -11.49
CA TRP A 180 4.60 6.74 -12.33
C TRP A 180 4.72 7.38 -13.72
N ARG A 181 3.60 7.75 -14.36
CA ARG A 181 3.64 8.44 -15.66
C ARG A 181 4.43 9.74 -15.59
N LEU A 182 4.33 10.46 -14.47
CA LEU A 182 5.05 11.71 -14.23
C LEU A 182 6.50 11.49 -13.76
N ALA A 183 6.72 10.52 -12.88
CA ALA A 183 8.00 10.29 -12.21
C ALA A 183 8.98 9.42 -13.01
N SER A 184 8.50 8.57 -13.93
CA SER A 184 9.33 7.59 -14.64
C SER A 184 10.54 8.23 -15.36
N ARG A 185 10.31 9.30 -16.12
CA ARG A 185 11.37 10.02 -16.85
C ARG A 185 12.37 10.70 -15.91
N PRO A 186 11.96 11.58 -14.97
CA PRO A 186 12.90 12.26 -14.08
C PRO A 186 13.64 11.27 -13.17
N LEU A 187 12.97 10.23 -12.67
CA LEU A 187 13.60 9.25 -11.80
C LEU A 187 14.62 8.38 -12.53
N THR A 188 14.36 8.02 -13.79
CA THR A 188 15.35 7.31 -14.64
C THR A 188 16.59 8.18 -14.86
N ARG A 189 16.41 9.46 -15.22
CA ARG A 189 17.52 10.42 -15.39
C ARG A 189 18.32 10.62 -14.10
N LEU A 190 17.63 10.69 -12.97
CA LEU A 190 18.27 10.81 -11.66
C LEU A 190 19.12 9.58 -11.36
N ILE A 191 18.61 8.37 -11.61
CA ILE A 191 19.36 7.12 -11.39
C ILE A 191 20.56 7.02 -12.33
N GLU A 192 20.43 7.44 -13.59
CA GLU A 192 21.56 7.55 -14.52
C GLU A 192 22.64 8.51 -14.00
N ALA A 193 22.24 9.69 -13.52
CA ALA A 193 23.15 10.67 -12.95
C ALA A 193 23.86 10.12 -11.69
N LEU A 194 23.11 9.46 -10.80
CA LEU A 194 23.65 8.85 -9.58
C LEU A 194 24.59 7.67 -9.87
N GLY A 195 24.39 6.96 -10.98
CA GLY A 195 25.27 5.89 -11.46
C GLY A 195 26.71 6.35 -11.71
N ASN A 196 26.94 7.65 -11.92
CA ASN A 196 28.27 8.25 -12.10
C ASN A 196 28.89 8.78 -10.80
N THR A 197 28.22 8.59 -9.65
CA THR A 197 28.67 9.09 -8.34
C THR A 197 29.16 7.97 -7.43
N ARG A 198 29.58 8.33 -6.20
CA ARG A 198 29.95 7.37 -5.13
C ARG A 198 28.80 6.44 -4.71
N LEU A 199 27.55 6.76 -5.08
CA LEU A 199 26.37 5.94 -4.77
C LEU A 199 26.15 4.77 -5.74
N ARG A 200 26.94 4.68 -6.81
CA ARG A 200 26.89 3.57 -7.78
C ARG A 200 26.85 2.16 -7.16
N PRO A 201 27.60 1.83 -6.07
CA PRO A 201 27.53 0.52 -5.47
C PRO A 201 26.13 0.18 -4.95
N LEU A 202 25.29 1.17 -4.62
CA LEU A 202 23.89 0.96 -4.21
C LEU A 202 22.95 0.70 -5.39
N LEU A 203 23.38 1.03 -6.61
CA LEU A 203 22.55 0.97 -7.83
C LEU A 203 22.94 -0.20 -8.76
N SER A 204 24.19 -0.66 -8.70
CA SER A 204 24.70 -1.72 -9.58
C SER A 204 25.67 -2.64 -8.84
N VAL A 205 25.80 -3.87 -9.32
CA VAL A 205 26.72 -4.89 -8.75
C VAL A 205 28.09 -4.92 -9.47
N GLY A 206 28.29 -4.11 -10.52
CA GLY A 206 29.48 -4.18 -11.40
C GLY A 206 30.58 -3.11 -11.20
N ALA A 207 31.84 -3.53 -11.35
CA ALA A 207 33.06 -2.70 -11.33
C ALA A 207 33.01 -1.53 -12.35
N PRO A 208 33.73 -0.40 -12.10
CA PRO A 208 33.70 0.77 -12.98
C PRO A 208 34.05 0.41 -14.44
N PRO A 209 33.37 0.99 -15.45
CA PRO A 209 33.77 0.83 -16.82
C PRO A 209 35.22 1.30 -16.93
N LEU A 210 36.07 0.44 -17.49
CA LEU A 210 37.44 0.80 -17.80
C LEU A 210 37.39 2.09 -18.61
N ARG A 211 37.96 3.15 -18.04
CA ARG A 211 38.16 4.43 -18.70
C ARG A 211 38.81 4.10 -20.04
N ARG A 212 38.08 4.23 -21.16
CA ARG A 212 38.70 4.19 -22.49
C ARG A 212 39.78 5.26 -22.45
N ARG A 213 41.05 4.85 -22.32
CA ARG A 213 42.17 5.70 -22.68
C ARG A 213 41.93 6.01 -24.15
N SER A 214 41.58 7.25 -24.45
CA SER A 214 41.76 7.79 -25.78
C SER A 214 43.23 7.54 -26.12
N THR A 215 43.48 6.60 -27.02
CA THR A 215 44.74 6.50 -27.73
C THR A 215 44.92 7.83 -28.43
N LEU A 216 45.81 8.66 -27.87
CA LEU A 216 46.49 9.71 -28.61
C LEU A 216 47.43 8.98 -29.56
N GLU A 217 47.01 8.76 -30.80
CA GLU A 217 47.87 8.61 -31.99
C GLU A 217 47.07 9.07 -33.22
#